data_AF-A0A3N1SQW6-F1
#
_entry.id   AF-A0A3N1SQW6-F1
#
_cell.length_a   1.000
_cell.length_b   1.000
_cell.length_c   1.000
_cell.angle_alpha   90.00
_cell.angle_beta   90.00
_cell.angle_gamma   90.00
#
_symmetry.space_group_name_H-M   'P 1'
#
loop_
_entity.id
_entity.type
_entity.pdbx_description
1 polymer ?
#
loop_
_entity_poly.entity_id
_entity_poly.type
_entity_poly.pdbx_seq_one_letter_code
_entity_poly.pdbx_strand_id
1 'polypeptide(L)' 'MAQHSPAPPRLCPDCNGFPVVAIDTGTLLDNGTRSILLVACHLCRGTGSTRTATRAPVVQREHA' A
#
# COMPACT_ATOMS: atom_id res chain seq x y z
N MET A 1 -31.96 12.56 14.15
CA MET A 1 -30.77 11.77 14.52
C MET A 1 -29.73 11.91 13.43
N ALA A 2 -28.49 12.30 13.72
CA ALA A 2 -27.42 12.36 12.70
C ALA A 2 -26.79 10.96 12.54
N GLN A 3 -26.84 10.41 11.33
CA GLN A 3 -26.10 9.20 10.99
C GLN A 3 -24.68 9.58 10.63
N HIS A 4 -23.72 9.13 11.44
CA HIS A 4 -22.30 9.23 11.10
C HIS A 4 -21.92 7.97 10.32
N SER A 5 -21.74 8.12 9.01
CA SER A 5 -21.00 7.11 8.24
C SER A 5 -19.50 7.34 8.41
N PRO A 6 -18.72 6.31 8.79
CA PRO A 6 -17.28 6.41 8.81
C PRO A 6 -16.74 6.78 7.43
N ALA A 7 -15.67 7.59 7.40
CA ALA A 7 -14.96 7.85 6.16
C ALA A 7 -14.37 6.54 5.59
N PRO A 8 -14.33 6.37 4.26
CA PRO A 8 -13.70 5.20 3.65
C PRO A 8 -12.22 5.06 4.06
N PRO A 9 -11.70 3.83 4.19
CA PRO A 9 -10.30 3.59 4.50
C PRO A 9 -9.39 4.14 3.39
N ARG A 10 -8.26 4.73 3.78
CA ARG A 10 -7.23 5.24 2.86
C ARG A 10 -6.30 4.10 2.45
N LEU A 11 -6.63 3.44 1.35
CA LEU A 11 -5.80 2.38 0.77
C LEU A 11 -4.73 2.99 -0.15
N CYS A 12 -3.58 2.31 -0.25
CA CYS A 12 -2.57 2.60 -1.26
C CYS A 12 -3.15 2.32 -2.67
N PRO A 13 -3.05 3.27 -3.62
CA PRO A 13 -3.64 3.13 -4.95
C PRO A 13 -2.93 2.07 -5.81
N ASP A 14 -1.65 1.79 -5.53
CA ASP A 14 -0.87 0.82 -6.31
C ASP A 14 -1.25 -0.62 -5.97
N CYS A 15 -1.43 -0.93 -4.68
CA CYS A 15 -1.62 -2.31 -4.23
C CYS A 15 -3.07 -2.70 -4.00
N ASN A 16 -4.02 -1.76 -4.06
CA ASN A 16 -5.46 -2.03 -3.99
C ASN A 16 -5.88 -2.96 -2.84
N GLY A 17 -5.24 -2.80 -1.67
CA GLY A 17 -5.51 -3.61 -0.48
C GLY A 17 -4.64 -4.86 -0.30
N PHE A 18 -3.69 -5.14 -1.20
CA PHE A 18 -2.75 -6.27 -1.10
C PHE A 18 -1.31 -5.80 -0.92
N PRO A 19 -0.95 -5.27 0.27
CA PRO A 19 0.36 -4.65 0.47
C PRO A 19 1.53 -5.63 0.50
N VAL A 20 1.29 -6.89 0.88
CA VAL A 20 2.26 -7.98 0.84
C VAL A 20 1.54 -9.22 0.31
N VAL A 21 2.17 -9.89 -0.64
CA VAL A 21 1.68 -11.16 -1.19
C VAL A 21 2.71 -12.26 -1.02
N ALA A 22 2.23 -13.48 -0.82
CA ALA A 22 3.04 -14.70 -0.78
C ALA A 22 2.94 -15.41 -2.13
N ILE A 23 4.08 -15.61 -2.78
CA ILE A 23 4.18 -16.30 -4.06
C ILE A 23 4.85 -17.65 -3.82
N ASP A 24 4.15 -18.73 -4.15
CA ASP A 24 4.75 -20.05 -4.20
C ASP A 24 5.74 -20.11 -5.36
N THR A 25 7.00 -20.45 -5.07
CA THR A 25 8.03 -20.58 -6.12
C THR A 25 8.03 -21.95 -6.80
N GLY A 26 7.14 -22.86 -6.38
CA GLY A 26 7.08 -24.24 -6.86
C GLY A 26 8.19 -25.15 -6.32
N THR A 27 9.16 -24.60 -5.59
CA THR A 27 10.29 -25.37 -5.04
C THR A 27 9.93 -25.92 -3.66
N LEU A 28 10.23 -27.19 -3.41
CA LEU A 28 10.19 -27.76 -2.06
C LEU A 28 11.53 -27.51 -1.36
N LEU A 29 11.45 -27.09 -0.10
CA LEU A 29 12.58 -27.01 0.81
C LEU A 29 12.87 -28.39 1.40
N ASP A 30 14.08 -28.58 1.93
CA ASP A 30 14.54 -29.87 2.48
C ASP A 30 13.68 -30.36 3.66
N ASN A 31 13.02 -29.44 4.35
CA ASN A 31 12.08 -29.74 5.44
C ASN A 31 10.67 -30.13 4.94
N GLY A 32 10.46 -30.24 3.63
CA GLY A 32 9.20 -30.61 3.00
C GLY A 32 8.18 -29.47 2.85
N THR A 33 8.50 -28.23 3.25
CA THR A 33 7.63 -27.08 3.00
C THR A 33 7.90 -26.47 1.63
N ARG A 34 6.94 -25.70 1.09
CA ARG A 34 7.18 -24.97 -0.16
C ARG A 34 7.92 -23.67 0.10
N SER A 35 8.83 -23.33 -0.80
CA SER A 35 9.56 -22.08 -0.79
C SER A 35 8.64 -20.94 -1.25
N ILE A 36 8.43 -19.97 -0.34
CA ILE A 36 7.56 -18.82 -0.55
C ILE A 36 8.41 -17.56 -0.70
N LEU A 37 8.14 -16.79 -1.76
CA LEU A 37 8.66 -15.44 -1.91
C LEU A 37 7.62 -14.42 -1.41
N LEU A 38 8.02 -13.59 -0.45
CA LEU A 38 7.21 -12.45 -0.02
C LEU A 38 7.55 -11.22 -0.88
N VAL A 39 6.53 -10.66 -1.52
CA VAL A 39 6.67 -9.44 -2.32
C VAL A 39 5.84 -8.34 -1.66
N ALA A 40 6.49 -7.22 -1.34
CA ALA A 40 5.83 -6.04 -0.81
C ALA A 40 5.61 -4.99 -1.91
N CYS A 41 4.50 -4.26 -1.84
CA CYS A 41 4.26 -3.11 -2.72
C CYS A 41 5.36 -2.06 -2.55
N HIS A 42 5.99 -1.64 -3.65
CA HIS A 42 7.11 -0.70 -3.61
C HIS A 42 6.68 0.69 -3.09
N LEU A 43 5.45 1.12 -3.40
CA LEU A 43 4.95 2.45 -3.06
C LEU A 43 4.65 2.60 -1.55
N CYS A 44 3.90 1.67 -0.97
CA CYS A 44 3.57 1.70 0.46
C CYS A 44 4.53 0.89 1.32
N ARG A 45 5.48 0.14 0.74
CA ARG A 45 6.44 -0.72 1.45
C ARG A 45 5.76 -1.72 2.39
N GLY A 46 4.61 -2.25 1.98
CA GLY A 46 3.88 -3.25 2.77
C GLY A 46 2.93 -2.70 3.85
N THR A 47 2.79 -1.38 4.00
CA THR A 47 1.91 -0.80 5.05
C THR A 47 0.43 -0.73 4.66
N GLY A 48 0.10 -0.92 3.38
CA GLY A 48 -1.28 -0.81 2.88
C GLY A 48 -1.81 0.62 2.73
N SER A 49 -1.06 1.63 3.19
CA SER A 49 -1.41 3.03 3.06
C SER A 49 -0.15 3.88 2.85
N THR A 50 -0.20 4.83 1.93
CA THR A 50 0.86 5.83 1.82
C THR A 50 0.59 6.90 2.88
N ARG A 51 1.59 7.25 3.69
CA ARG A 51 1.50 8.47 4.50
C ARG A 51 1.43 9.63 3.51
N THR A 52 0.27 10.25 3.37
CA THR A 52 0.08 11.39 2.49
C THR A 52 1.15 12.41 2.86
N ALA A 53 2.12 12.64 1.98
CA ALA A 53 2.99 13.80 2.15
C ALA A 53 2.06 15.01 2.14
N THR A 54 2.04 15.78 3.22
CA THR A 54 1.30 17.05 3.23
C THR A 54 1.77 17.83 2.02
N ARG A 55 0.88 18.01 1.05
CA ARG A 55 1.19 18.71 -0.19
C ARG A 55 1.55 20.14 0.24
N ALA A 56 2.83 20.51 0.09
CA ALA A 56 3.25 21.87 0.36
C ALA A 56 2.37 22.82 -0.48
N PRO A 57 1.96 23.98 0.06
CA PRO A 57 1.18 24.93 -0.70
C PRO A 57 1.96 25.29 -1.97
N VAL A 58 1.32 25.09 -3.12
CA VAL A 58 1.88 25.56 -4.40
C VAL A 58 1.80 27.08 -4.36
N VAL A 59 2.93 27.75 -4.19
CA VAL A 59 2.99 29.22 -4.30
C VAL A 59 2.82 29.58 -5.77
N GLN A 60 1.62 29.97 -6.18
CA GLN A 60 1.41 30.60 -7.49
C GLN A 60 2.10 31.96 -7.48
N ARG A 61 3.17 32.13 -8.26
CA ARG A 61 3.69 33.45 -8.58
C ARG A 61 2.82 34.00 -9.71
N GLU A 62 1.96 34.95 -9.36
CA GLU A 62 1.27 35.80 -10.33
C GLU A 62 2.29 36.75 -10.98
N HIS A 63 2.31 36.76 -12.32
CA HIS A 63 3.11 37.69 -13.12
C HIS A 63 2.39 39.04 -13.17
N ALA A 64 3.05 40.09 -12.69
CA ALA A 64 2.64 41.48 -12.86
C ALA A 64 3.08 42.04 -14.22
#